data_AF-A0A0F9VXF4-F1
#
_entry.id   AF-A0A0F9VXF4-F1
#
_cell.length_a   1.000
_cell.length_b   1.000
_cell.length_c   1.000
_cell.angle_alpha   90.00
_cell.angle_beta   90.00
_cell.angle_gamma   90.00
#
_symmetry.space_group_name_H-M   'P 1'
#
loop_
_entity.id
_entity.type
_entity.pdbx_description
1 polymer ?
#
loop_
_entity_poly.entity_id
_entity_poly.type
_entity_poly.pdbx_seq_one_letter_code
_entity_poly.pdbx_strand_id
1 'polypeptide(L)'
;MVKKLVAAIDGKSYRGISLASQMIHGSRSYVEFNCRDKPVTKELGDMLVISLVSAGGERLFQRISIIQNKKDSSGKWGIDLEQLYLLKNFPLFTGNKGMFRNCRDIAFRNESGCLGSYGLFQTPGEMIVASAPLVTELLKGKKTLSPSDIQVLQVMPSSQSGGLLNNSVPWWPRPFLRHPEESFHFFEKIIRRYGVIPFGGFNGFLGNVHFCRDICDFTRAWTHLSLGEPTYAWDQVVNPDVDAFSVFILRQYGFDHLPKLPSDNVFGDREFEGTLAVFLMHLDVERDE
;
A
#
# COMPACT_ATOMS: atom_id res chain seq x y z
N MET A 1 14.63 3.50 -12.73
CA MET A 1 13.29 3.06 -13.16
C MET A 1 12.22 3.80 -12.36
N VAL A 2 12.20 3.68 -11.02
CA VAL A 2 11.27 4.40 -10.13
C VAL A 2 11.20 5.92 -10.40
N LYS A 3 12.34 6.62 -10.60
CA LYS A 3 12.34 8.05 -10.98
C LYS A 3 11.53 8.37 -12.24
N LYS A 4 11.55 7.49 -13.25
CA LYS A 4 10.76 7.67 -14.48
C LYS A 4 9.27 7.44 -14.22
N LEU A 5 8.93 6.51 -13.31
CA LEU A 5 7.56 6.25 -12.90
C LEU A 5 6.97 7.44 -12.14
N VAL A 6 7.73 8.02 -11.21
CA VAL A 6 7.35 9.27 -10.50
C VAL A 6 7.04 10.38 -11.51
N ALA A 7 7.98 10.67 -12.42
CA ALA A 7 7.77 11.72 -13.42
C ALA A 7 6.59 11.47 -14.38
N ALA A 8 6.18 10.21 -14.58
CA ALA A 8 5.07 9.87 -15.46
C ALA A 8 3.69 10.08 -14.81
N ILE A 9 3.61 9.93 -13.48
CA ILE A 9 2.37 9.93 -12.71
C ILE A 9 2.07 11.28 -12.09
N ASP A 10 3.11 12.05 -11.76
CA ASP A 10 2.95 13.29 -11.01
C ASP A 10 2.06 14.34 -11.71
N GLY A 11 1.18 14.96 -10.93
CA GLY A 11 0.26 16.01 -11.37
C GLY A 11 -0.84 15.58 -12.36
N LYS A 12 -1.12 14.28 -12.52
CA LYS A 12 -2.20 13.81 -13.42
C LYS A 12 -3.55 13.85 -12.71
N SER A 13 -4.62 14.10 -13.46
CA SER A 13 -5.99 14.07 -12.91
C SER A 13 -7.00 13.57 -13.92
N TYR A 14 -8.05 12.88 -13.46
CA TYR A 14 -9.15 12.37 -14.28
C TYR A 14 -10.42 12.17 -13.43
N ARG A 15 -11.54 12.84 -13.78
CA ARG A 15 -12.88 12.62 -13.20
C ARG A 15 -12.92 12.48 -11.67
N GLY A 16 -12.40 13.49 -10.97
CA GLY A 16 -12.33 13.52 -9.49
C GLY A 16 -11.15 12.75 -8.88
N ILE A 17 -10.39 12.00 -9.68
CA ILE A 17 -9.13 11.38 -9.28
C ILE A 17 -7.99 12.36 -9.56
N SER A 18 -7.14 12.58 -8.57
CA SER A 18 -5.84 13.22 -8.72
C SER A 18 -4.75 12.22 -8.36
N LEU A 19 -3.68 12.23 -9.16
CA LEU A 19 -2.50 11.42 -9.00
C LEU A 19 -1.33 12.37 -8.78
N ALA A 20 -0.57 12.10 -7.74
CA ALA A 20 0.63 12.85 -7.44
C ALA A 20 1.69 11.87 -6.99
N SER A 21 2.95 12.19 -7.27
CA SER A 21 4.04 11.35 -6.86
C SER A 21 5.30 12.15 -6.64
N GLN A 22 6.03 11.81 -5.60
CA GLN A 22 7.22 12.54 -5.22
C GLN A 22 8.34 11.57 -4.86
N MET A 23 9.53 11.91 -5.33
CA MET A 23 10.75 11.29 -4.83
C MET A 23 11.25 12.11 -3.67
N ILE A 24 11.19 11.51 -2.49
CA ILE A 24 11.75 12.12 -1.30
C ILE A 24 13.24 11.80 -1.24
N HIS A 25 14.06 12.81 -0.98
CA HIS A 25 15.52 12.70 -0.91
C HIS A 25 16.02 13.03 0.50
N GLY A 26 16.82 12.14 1.07
CA GLY A 26 17.31 12.24 2.45
C GLY A 26 18.07 10.99 2.86
N SER A 27 18.59 10.98 4.09
CA SER A 27 19.30 9.80 4.64
C SER A 27 18.37 8.61 4.78
N ARG A 28 18.80 7.41 4.42
CA ARG A 28 17.98 6.19 4.54
C ARG A 28 17.37 6.06 5.95
N SER A 29 16.04 5.89 5.98
CA SER A 29 15.29 5.64 7.22
C SER A 29 15.39 4.16 7.55
N TYR A 30 15.97 3.84 8.71
CA TYR A 30 16.18 2.48 9.16
C TYR A 30 15.29 2.15 10.37
N VAL A 31 14.84 0.91 10.40
CA VAL A 31 14.09 0.31 11.50
C VAL A 31 14.88 -0.86 12.06
N GLU A 32 14.88 -0.99 13.37
CA GLU A 32 15.48 -2.08 14.14
C GLU A 32 14.38 -2.97 14.71
N PHE A 33 14.48 -4.28 14.47
CA PHE A 33 13.53 -5.27 14.95
C PHE A 33 14.22 -6.61 15.21
N ASN A 34 13.56 -7.50 15.96
CA ASN A 34 14.05 -8.85 16.19
C ASN A 34 13.52 -9.81 15.12
N CYS A 35 14.43 -10.51 14.45
CA CYS A 35 14.11 -11.59 13.53
C CYS A 35 14.77 -12.88 14.02
N ARG A 36 13.97 -13.85 14.50
CA ARG A 36 14.45 -15.11 15.10
C ARG A 36 15.49 -14.84 16.21
N ASP A 37 15.12 -13.97 17.14
CA ASP A 37 15.91 -13.55 18.31
C ASP A 37 17.22 -12.83 17.98
N LYS A 38 17.40 -12.39 16.73
CA LYS A 38 18.55 -11.58 16.31
C LYS A 38 18.09 -10.16 16.00
N PRO A 39 18.76 -9.13 16.53
CA PRO A 39 18.50 -7.75 16.14
C PRO A 39 18.93 -7.55 14.69
N VAL A 40 18.04 -6.98 13.89
CA VAL A 40 18.25 -6.68 12.48
C VAL A 40 17.88 -5.24 12.22
N THR A 41 18.68 -4.57 11.38
CA THR A 41 18.41 -3.21 10.89
C THR A 41 18.12 -3.27 9.38
N LYS A 42 16.97 -2.75 8.95
CA LYS A 42 16.59 -2.64 7.53
C LYS A 42 15.93 -1.31 7.22
N GLU A 43 15.86 -0.98 5.93
CA GLU A 43 14.98 0.09 5.44
C GLU A 43 13.54 -0.41 5.43
N LEU A 44 12.58 0.49 5.66
CA LEU A 44 11.17 0.12 5.68
C LEU A 44 10.68 -0.36 4.30
N GLY A 45 11.10 0.34 3.24
CA GLY A 45 10.77 0.04 1.85
C GLY A 45 11.30 1.14 0.92
N ASP A 46 11.20 0.90 -0.39
CA ASP A 46 11.65 1.84 -1.42
C ASP A 46 10.53 2.78 -1.91
N MET A 47 9.28 2.33 -1.77
CA MET A 47 8.11 2.99 -2.35
C MET A 47 6.89 2.86 -1.44
N LEU A 48 6.12 3.95 -1.31
CA LEU A 48 4.79 3.97 -0.72
C LEU A 48 3.76 4.19 -1.82
N VAL A 49 2.66 3.44 -1.74
CA VAL A 49 1.50 3.66 -2.58
C VAL A 49 0.31 3.91 -1.66
N ILE A 50 -0.22 5.12 -1.72
CA ILE A 50 -1.31 5.61 -0.89
C ILE A 50 -2.53 5.82 -1.77
N SER A 51 -3.67 5.37 -1.28
CA SER A 51 -4.99 5.68 -1.83
C SER A 51 -5.77 6.43 -0.78
N LEU A 52 -6.28 7.61 -1.12
CA LEU A 52 -7.10 8.46 -0.25
C LEU A 52 -8.43 8.75 -0.93
N VAL A 53 -9.53 8.64 -0.18
CA VAL A 53 -10.86 9.06 -0.62
C VAL A 53 -11.36 10.16 0.31
N SER A 54 -11.92 11.22 -0.26
CA SER A 54 -12.54 12.32 0.48
C SER A 54 -13.90 12.72 -0.07
N ALA A 55 -14.67 13.43 0.74
CA ALA A 55 -15.90 14.11 0.36
C ALA A 55 -15.98 15.44 1.14
N GLY A 56 -16.27 16.55 0.47
CA GLY A 56 -16.48 17.83 1.14
C GLY A 56 -15.27 18.33 1.92
N GLY A 57 -14.05 17.95 1.53
CA GLY A 57 -12.82 18.27 2.26
C GLY A 57 -12.56 17.40 3.50
N GLU A 58 -13.35 16.36 3.72
CA GLU A 58 -13.19 15.39 4.81
C GLU A 58 -12.68 14.04 4.28
N ARG A 59 -11.76 13.43 5.02
CA ARG A 59 -11.22 12.10 4.69
C ARG A 59 -12.29 11.03 4.97
N LEU A 60 -12.57 10.18 3.99
CA LEU A 60 -13.52 9.05 4.13
C LEU A 60 -12.81 7.71 4.27
N PHE A 61 -11.74 7.51 3.50
CA PHE A 61 -11.07 6.22 3.42
C PHE A 61 -9.60 6.39 3.03
N GLN A 62 -8.74 5.51 3.55
CA GLN A 62 -7.32 5.53 3.22
C GLN A 62 -6.70 4.13 3.26
N ARG A 63 -5.84 3.85 2.28
CA ARG A 63 -4.98 2.66 2.25
C ARG A 63 -3.55 3.01 1.94
N ILE A 64 -2.64 2.15 2.38
CA ILE A 64 -1.22 2.27 2.08
C ILE A 64 -0.56 0.92 1.85
N SER A 65 0.33 0.83 0.87
CA SER A 65 1.26 -0.28 0.69
C SER A 65 2.70 0.21 0.74
N ILE A 66 3.54 -0.49 1.49
CA ILE A 66 4.98 -0.32 1.59
C ILE A 66 5.62 -1.37 0.68
N ILE A 67 6.32 -0.90 -0.34
CA ILE A 67 6.85 -1.74 -1.41
C ILE A 67 8.39 -1.71 -1.41
N GLN A 68 9.01 -2.87 -1.26
CA GLN A 68 10.43 -3.06 -1.55
C GLN A 68 10.61 -3.44 -3.02
N ASN A 69 11.38 -2.63 -3.74
CA ASN A 69 11.65 -2.84 -5.14
C ASN A 69 12.87 -3.74 -5.34
N LYS A 70 12.73 -4.77 -6.18
CA LYS A 70 13.81 -5.67 -6.57
C LYS A 70 13.95 -5.66 -8.08
N LYS A 71 15.16 -5.36 -8.54
CA LYS A 71 15.52 -5.52 -9.95
C LYS A 71 15.97 -6.95 -10.20
N ASP A 72 15.62 -7.49 -11.36
CA ASP A 72 16.11 -8.79 -11.81
C ASP A 72 17.63 -8.77 -12.05
N SER A 73 18.27 -9.91 -11.76
CA SER A 73 19.64 -10.23 -12.13
C SER A 73 19.62 -11.60 -12.79
N SER A 74 19.96 -11.66 -14.07
CA SER A 74 19.89 -12.90 -14.88
C SER A 74 18.49 -13.55 -14.84
N GLY A 75 17.43 -12.73 -14.91
CA GLY A 75 16.04 -13.19 -14.91
C GLY A 75 15.54 -13.71 -13.56
N LYS A 76 16.21 -13.38 -12.45
CA LYS A 76 15.80 -13.77 -11.09
C LYS A 76 15.85 -12.58 -10.13
N TRP A 77 14.98 -12.58 -9.13
CA TRP A 77 14.97 -11.58 -8.06
C TRP A 77 15.56 -12.16 -6.79
N GLY A 78 16.63 -11.56 -6.26
CA GLY A 78 17.18 -11.93 -4.96
C GLY A 78 16.32 -11.35 -3.83
N ILE A 79 15.76 -12.21 -2.99
CA ILE A 79 14.92 -11.81 -1.86
C ILE A 79 15.71 -11.95 -0.56
N ASP A 80 15.86 -10.83 0.14
CA ASP A 80 16.42 -10.78 1.49
C ASP A 80 15.36 -11.31 2.46
N LEU A 81 15.68 -12.39 3.18
CA LEU A 81 14.73 -13.07 4.08
C LEU A 81 14.38 -12.23 5.32
N GLU A 82 15.28 -11.34 5.76
CA GLU A 82 15.02 -10.44 6.87
C GLU A 82 14.11 -9.29 6.44
N GLN A 83 14.32 -8.74 5.23
CA GLN A 83 13.38 -7.77 4.65
C GLN A 83 12.00 -8.40 4.43
N LEU A 84 11.96 -9.66 3.98
CA LEU A 84 10.72 -10.39 3.78
C LEU A 84 9.99 -10.61 5.11
N TYR A 85 10.73 -10.93 6.16
CA TYR A 85 10.18 -11.04 7.51
C TYR A 85 9.58 -9.71 7.99
N LEU A 86 10.27 -8.59 7.78
CA LEU A 86 9.78 -7.25 8.10
C LEU A 86 8.47 -6.96 7.35
N LEU A 87 8.44 -7.09 6.02
CA LEU A 87 7.27 -6.74 5.23
C LEU A 87 6.10 -7.71 5.37
N LYS A 88 6.36 -8.97 5.75
CA LYS A 88 5.29 -9.95 6.01
C LYS A 88 4.62 -9.67 7.36
N ASN A 89 5.42 -9.47 8.41
CA ASN A 89 4.92 -9.53 9.78
C ASN A 89 4.83 -8.18 10.47
N PHE A 90 5.61 -7.18 10.01
CA PHE A 90 5.79 -5.89 10.68
C PHE A 90 5.95 -6.05 12.20
N PRO A 91 7.00 -6.77 12.66
CA PRO A 91 7.27 -6.93 14.08
C PRO A 91 7.41 -5.55 14.74
N LEU A 92 7.21 -5.47 16.06
CA LEU A 92 7.52 -4.25 16.80
C LEU A 92 8.95 -3.79 16.46
N PHE A 93 9.07 -2.52 16.08
CA PHE A 93 10.34 -1.95 15.65
C PHE A 93 10.61 -0.59 16.29
N THR A 94 11.89 -0.28 16.37
CA THR A 94 12.41 1.01 16.85
C THR A 94 13.12 1.70 15.71
N GLY A 95 12.99 3.02 15.60
CA GLY A 95 13.73 3.80 14.63
C GLY A 95 15.00 4.40 15.22
N ASN A 96 16.14 4.03 14.65
CA ASN A 96 17.45 4.54 15.06
C ASN A 96 17.91 5.74 14.20
N LYS A 97 17.37 5.90 12.98
CA LYS A 97 17.79 6.90 11.98
C LYS A 97 16.64 7.34 11.08
N GLY A 98 16.80 8.51 10.47
CA GLY A 98 15.84 9.10 9.54
C GLY A 98 14.52 9.48 10.22
N MET A 99 13.42 9.38 9.49
CA MET A 99 12.05 9.69 9.95
C MET A 99 11.67 9.00 11.26
N PHE A 100 12.11 7.75 11.47
CA PHE A 100 11.75 6.99 12.67
C PHE A 100 12.66 7.27 13.87
N ARG A 101 13.66 8.16 13.75
CA ARG A 101 14.62 8.43 14.82
C ARG A 101 13.92 8.71 16.15
N ASN A 102 14.29 7.97 17.20
CA ASN A 102 13.71 8.05 18.54
C ASN A 102 12.26 7.57 18.68
N CYS A 103 11.62 7.04 17.63
CA CYS A 103 10.37 6.31 17.78
C CYS A 103 10.68 4.89 18.30
N ARG A 104 9.91 4.43 19.28
CA ARG A 104 10.04 3.11 19.90
C ARG A 104 8.72 2.37 19.81
N ASP A 105 8.80 1.05 19.81
CA ASP A 105 7.65 0.14 19.92
C ASP A 105 6.56 0.42 18.87
N ILE A 106 6.95 0.81 17.65
CA ILE A 106 6.01 1.05 16.55
C ILE A 106 5.39 -0.28 16.12
N ALA A 107 4.06 -0.32 16.06
CA ALA A 107 3.27 -1.53 15.78
C ALA A 107 2.48 -1.39 14.48
N PHE A 108 3.16 -1.56 13.34
CA PHE A 108 2.47 -1.62 12.05
C PHE A 108 1.72 -2.95 11.91
N ARG A 109 0.40 -2.89 11.71
CA ARG A 109 -0.41 -4.11 11.57
C ARG A 109 -0.66 -4.44 10.10
N ASN A 110 -0.39 -5.68 9.70
CA ASN A 110 -0.63 -6.19 8.34
C ASN A 110 -1.81 -7.18 8.35
N GLU A 111 -3.00 -6.69 8.68
CA GLU A 111 -4.19 -7.54 8.89
C GLU A 111 -4.70 -8.14 7.59
N SER A 112 -4.70 -7.35 6.50
CA SER A 112 -5.07 -7.83 5.16
C SER A 112 -3.99 -8.67 4.50
N GLY A 113 -2.74 -8.60 4.97
CA GLY A 113 -1.58 -9.18 4.30
C GLY A 113 -1.05 -8.34 3.13
N CYS A 114 -1.61 -7.14 2.88
CA CYS A 114 -1.22 -6.26 1.77
C CYS A 114 -0.45 -4.99 2.18
N LEU A 115 -0.16 -4.77 3.48
CA LEU A 115 0.65 -3.63 3.93
C LEU A 115 2.05 -3.68 3.32
N GLY A 116 2.72 -4.83 3.36
CA GLY A 116 4.07 -5.02 2.83
C GLY A 116 4.07 -5.83 1.55
N SER A 117 4.74 -5.32 0.51
CA SER A 117 4.76 -5.92 -0.82
C SER A 117 6.14 -5.78 -1.49
N TYR A 118 6.34 -6.55 -2.56
CA TYR A 118 7.52 -6.48 -3.42
C TYR A 118 7.15 -5.99 -4.80
N GLY A 119 7.90 -5.00 -5.30
CA GLY A 119 7.89 -4.58 -6.69
C GLY A 119 9.02 -5.29 -7.44
N LEU A 120 8.69 -6.31 -8.20
CA LEU A 120 9.64 -7.15 -8.93
C LEU A 120 9.77 -6.63 -10.36
N PHE A 121 10.84 -5.89 -10.63
CA PHE A 121 11.11 -5.31 -11.94
C PHE A 121 11.86 -6.31 -12.81
N GLN A 122 11.34 -6.56 -14.01
CA GLN A 122 11.98 -7.37 -15.03
C GLN A 122 12.49 -6.49 -16.17
N THR A 123 13.64 -6.83 -16.72
CA THR A 123 14.16 -6.15 -17.91
C THR A 123 13.66 -6.86 -19.17
N PRO A 124 13.03 -6.15 -20.14
CA PRO A 124 12.83 -4.70 -20.21
C PRO A 124 11.46 -4.20 -19.72
N GLY A 125 11.43 -3.53 -18.56
CA GLY A 125 10.40 -2.55 -18.19
C GLY A 125 9.11 -3.08 -17.56
N GLU A 126 8.99 -4.37 -17.29
CA GLU A 126 7.82 -4.93 -16.60
C GLU A 126 7.96 -4.82 -15.07
N MET A 127 6.84 -4.67 -14.38
CA MET A 127 6.76 -4.66 -12.92
C MET A 127 5.65 -5.61 -12.49
N ILE A 128 6.02 -6.64 -11.74
CA ILE A 128 5.09 -7.49 -10.99
C ILE A 128 5.01 -6.94 -9.57
N VAL A 129 3.82 -6.90 -8.98
CA VAL A 129 3.65 -6.63 -7.55
C VAL A 129 3.14 -7.89 -6.86
N ALA A 130 3.77 -8.27 -5.75
CA ALA A 130 3.34 -9.40 -4.95
C ALA A 130 3.45 -9.07 -3.46
N SER A 131 2.40 -9.36 -2.70
CA SER A 131 2.41 -9.18 -1.24
C SER A 131 3.50 -10.03 -0.59
N ALA A 132 4.09 -9.55 0.52
CA ALA A 132 5.13 -10.28 1.23
C ALA A 132 4.69 -11.67 1.74
N PRO A 133 3.45 -11.88 2.22
CA PRO A 133 2.92 -13.22 2.47
C PRO A 133 2.99 -14.13 1.24
N LEU A 134 2.54 -13.65 0.08
CA LEU A 134 2.58 -14.41 -1.17
C LEU A 134 4.02 -14.74 -1.60
N VAL A 135 4.93 -13.77 -1.53
CA VAL A 135 6.35 -14.00 -1.83
C VAL A 135 6.96 -15.07 -0.91
N THR A 136 6.54 -15.10 0.36
CA THR A 136 6.99 -16.13 1.31
C THR A 136 6.57 -17.53 0.86
N GLU A 137 5.32 -17.69 0.43
CA GLU A 137 4.80 -18.96 -0.06
C GLU A 137 5.46 -19.40 -1.37
N LEU A 138 5.76 -18.44 -2.27
CA LEU A 138 6.43 -18.72 -3.53
C LEU A 138 7.90 -19.13 -3.34
N LEU A 139 8.61 -18.52 -2.38
CA LEU A 139 10.01 -18.83 -2.14
C LEU A 139 10.21 -20.25 -1.63
N LYS A 140 9.31 -20.80 -0.81
CA LYS A 140 9.44 -22.14 -0.21
C LYS A 140 10.83 -22.42 0.38
N GLY A 141 11.44 -21.42 1.02
CA GLY A 141 12.79 -21.51 1.60
C GLY A 141 13.96 -21.20 0.66
N LYS A 142 13.72 -20.90 -0.62
CA LYS A 142 14.71 -20.35 -1.55
C LYS A 142 15.07 -18.90 -1.16
N LYS A 143 16.17 -18.38 -1.71
CA LYS A 143 16.58 -16.95 -1.59
C LYS A 143 16.33 -16.13 -2.84
N THR A 144 15.83 -16.76 -3.90
CA THR A 144 15.61 -16.14 -5.20
C THR A 144 14.28 -16.60 -5.76
N LEU A 145 13.59 -15.69 -6.43
CA LEU A 145 12.37 -15.96 -7.17
C LEU A 145 12.63 -15.81 -8.67
N SER A 146 12.10 -16.71 -9.50
CA SER A 146 12.12 -16.58 -10.96
C SER A 146 10.71 -16.38 -11.54
N PRO A 147 10.56 -15.88 -12.78
CA PRO A 147 9.27 -15.76 -13.44
C PRO A 147 8.46 -17.07 -13.47
N SER A 148 9.13 -18.21 -13.62
CA SER A 148 8.50 -19.54 -13.58
C SER A 148 7.86 -19.87 -12.22
N ASP A 149 8.43 -19.41 -11.11
CA ASP A 149 7.83 -19.60 -9.79
C ASP A 149 6.49 -18.82 -9.69
N ILE A 150 6.39 -17.68 -10.38
CA ILE A 150 5.21 -16.82 -10.41
C ILE A 150 4.13 -17.36 -11.36
N GLN A 151 4.52 -17.93 -12.50
CA GLN A 151 3.59 -18.51 -13.48
C GLN A 151 2.69 -19.59 -12.89
N VAL A 152 3.13 -20.30 -11.84
CA VAL A 152 2.31 -21.28 -11.11
C VAL A 152 1.01 -20.67 -10.56
N LEU A 153 1.01 -19.37 -10.25
CA LEU A 153 -0.20 -18.66 -9.82
C LEU A 153 -1.23 -18.47 -10.94
N GLN A 154 -0.80 -18.46 -12.21
CA GLN A 154 -1.67 -18.25 -13.37
C GLN A 154 -2.41 -19.52 -13.80
N VAL A 155 -1.90 -20.70 -13.41
CA VAL A 155 -2.43 -22.01 -13.85
C VAL A 155 -3.44 -22.60 -12.85
N MET A 156 -3.60 -21.98 -11.67
CA MET A 156 -4.60 -22.42 -10.69
C MET A 156 -6.02 -22.13 -11.23
N PRO A 157 -6.86 -23.16 -11.46
CA PRO A 157 -8.23 -22.96 -11.91
C PRO A 157 -8.99 -22.14 -10.87
N SER A 158 -9.71 -21.12 -11.34
CA SER A 158 -10.55 -20.20 -10.57
C SER A 158 -11.66 -20.87 -9.74
N SER A 159 -11.79 -22.20 -9.79
CA SER A 159 -12.76 -23.01 -9.06
C SER A 159 -12.25 -23.57 -7.73
N GLN A 160 -10.96 -23.41 -7.38
CA GLN A 160 -10.41 -23.77 -6.04
C GLN A 160 -9.61 -22.66 -5.36
N SER A 161 -9.43 -21.50 -5.99
CA SER A 161 -8.75 -20.32 -5.41
C SER A 161 -9.63 -19.50 -4.44
N GLY A 162 -10.80 -20.02 -4.07
CA GLY A 162 -11.67 -19.46 -3.02
C GLY A 162 -11.23 -19.79 -1.58
N GLY A 163 -10.01 -20.31 -1.37
CA GLY A 163 -9.54 -20.73 -0.04
C GLY A 163 -8.45 -19.88 0.61
N LEU A 164 -7.51 -19.33 -0.18
CA LEU A 164 -6.27 -18.76 0.39
C LEU A 164 -5.70 -17.50 -0.31
N LEU A 165 -6.18 -17.11 -1.50
CA LEU A 165 -5.63 -15.95 -2.23
C LEU A 165 -6.65 -14.88 -2.63
N ASN A 166 -7.96 -15.15 -2.46
CA ASN A 166 -9.03 -14.22 -2.85
C ASN A 166 -10.20 -14.18 -1.87
N ASN A 167 -10.04 -14.81 -0.69
CA ASN A 167 -11.08 -14.89 0.34
C ASN A 167 -10.74 -14.06 1.58
N SER A 168 -10.06 -12.92 1.39
CA SER A 168 -10.20 -11.87 2.37
C SER A 168 -11.64 -11.38 2.26
N VAL A 169 -12.46 -11.84 3.22
CA VAL A 169 -13.65 -11.14 3.69
C VAL A 169 -13.37 -9.65 3.52
N PRO A 170 -14.28 -8.86 2.90
CA PRO A 170 -14.09 -7.43 2.81
C PRO A 170 -13.65 -6.99 4.20
N TRP A 171 -12.51 -6.32 4.30
CA TRP A 171 -11.98 -5.71 5.52
C TRP A 171 -12.93 -4.63 6.06
N TRP A 172 -14.20 -4.66 5.66
CA TRP A 172 -15.30 -3.98 6.31
C TRP A 172 -14.99 -4.02 7.80
N PRO A 173 -14.70 -2.86 8.41
CA PRO A 173 -14.62 -2.77 9.84
C PRO A 173 -15.94 -3.37 10.28
N ARG A 174 -15.85 -4.53 10.93
CA ARG A 174 -16.94 -5.44 11.33
C ARG A 174 -18.30 -4.86 10.94
N PRO A 175 -19.11 -5.45 10.04
CA PRO A 175 -20.36 -4.86 9.51
C PRO A 175 -21.40 -4.35 10.55
N PHE A 176 -21.07 -4.43 11.83
CA PHE A 176 -21.76 -3.92 13.00
C PHE A 176 -21.16 -2.63 13.61
N LEU A 177 -20.13 -1.99 13.02
CA LEU A 177 -19.50 -0.77 13.56
C LEU A 177 -20.13 0.55 13.08
N ARG A 178 -21.00 0.53 12.06
CA ARG A 178 -21.92 1.63 11.70
C ARG A 178 -23.20 1.09 11.06
N HIS A 179 -24.23 1.94 10.99
CA HIS A 179 -25.54 1.61 10.44
C HIS A 179 -25.45 1.27 8.94
N PRO A 180 -26.12 0.21 8.46
CA PRO A 180 -26.10 -0.21 7.05
C PRO A 180 -26.40 0.91 6.04
N GLU A 181 -27.19 1.90 6.43
CA GLU A 181 -27.57 3.05 5.60
C GLU A 181 -26.39 3.94 5.20
N GLU A 182 -25.38 4.10 6.06
CA GLU A 182 -24.24 4.96 5.75
C GLU A 182 -23.29 4.29 4.75
N SER A 183 -23.11 2.97 4.88
CA SER A 183 -22.41 2.18 3.87
C SER A 183 -23.15 2.23 2.55
N PHE A 184 -24.48 2.08 2.57
CA PHE A 184 -25.31 2.20 1.38
C PHE A 184 -25.17 3.58 0.72
N HIS A 185 -25.19 4.67 1.49
CA HIS A 185 -25.04 6.04 0.97
C HIS A 185 -23.68 6.26 0.29
N PHE A 186 -22.61 5.72 0.85
CA PHE A 186 -21.28 5.77 0.22
C PHE A 186 -21.23 5.03 -1.12
N PHE A 187 -21.71 3.77 -1.14
CA PHE A 187 -21.77 3.00 -2.37
C PHE A 187 -22.73 3.62 -3.38
N GLU A 188 -23.85 4.17 -2.92
CA GLU A 188 -24.80 4.89 -3.74
C GLU A 188 -24.16 6.12 -4.37
N LYS A 189 -23.43 6.94 -3.62
CA LYS A 189 -22.69 8.10 -4.17
C LYS A 189 -21.68 7.65 -5.23
N ILE A 190 -20.91 6.60 -4.97
CA ILE A 190 -19.93 6.05 -5.92
C ILE A 190 -20.62 5.50 -7.17
N ILE A 191 -21.66 4.69 -7.00
CA ILE A 191 -22.40 4.07 -8.10
C ILE A 191 -23.11 5.15 -8.92
N ARG A 192 -23.74 6.14 -8.29
CA ARG A 192 -24.39 7.26 -9.00
C ARG A 192 -23.38 8.09 -9.79
N ARG A 193 -22.18 8.32 -9.26
CA ARG A 193 -21.15 9.13 -9.94
C ARG A 193 -20.47 8.38 -11.08
N TYR A 194 -20.20 7.09 -10.91
CA TYR A 194 -19.46 6.28 -11.89
C TYR A 194 -20.34 5.34 -12.73
N GLY A 195 -21.67 5.36 -12.51
CA GLY A 195 -22.71 4.61 -13.23
C GLY A 195 -22.83 3.13 -12.82
N VAL A 196 -21.69 2.47 -12.72
CA VAL A 196 -21.45 1.11 -12.22
C VAL A 196 -20.13 1.19 -11.43
N ILE A 197 -19.88 0.36 -10.42
CA ILE A 197 -18.53 0.24 -9.85
C ILE A 197 -17.58 0.06 -11.04
N PRO A 198 -16.67 0.99 -11.33
CA PRO A 198 -16.33 1.25 -12.73
C PRO A 198 -15.56 0.13 -13.44
N PHE A 199 -15.26 -1.00 -12.78
CA PHE A 199 -14.31 -1.98 -13.30
C PHE A 199 -14.45 -3.40 -12.68
N GLY A 200 -15.60 -4.05 -12.86
CA GLY A 200 -15.83 -5.45 -12.44
C GLY A 200 -16.43 -5.54 -11.04
N GLY A 201 -17.19 -6.61 -10.76
CA GLY A 201 -18.03 -6.75 -9.55
C GLY A 201 -17.33 -6.45 -8.21
N PHE A 202 -18.12 -6.32 -7.15
CA PHE A 202 -17.70 -5.96 -5.78
C PHE A 202 -16.45 -6.68 -5.23
N ASN A 203 -16.05 -7.83 -5.81
CA ASN A 203 -14.85 -8.55 -5.41
C ASN A 203 -13.53 -7.81 -5.72
N GLY A 204 -13.53 -6.81 -6.63
CA GLY A 204 -12.30 -6.10 -7.02
C GLY A 204 -12.15 -4.68 -6.46
N PHE A 205 -13.25 -3.98 -6.22
CA PHE A 205 -13.27 -2.63 -5.65
C PHE A 205 -13.27 -2.76 -4.14
N LEU A 206 -12.35 -2.07 -3.45
CA LEU A 206 -12.14 -2.25 -2.02
C LEU A 206 -11.77 -3.70 -1.64
N GLY A 207 -11.20 -4.49 -2.56
CA GLY A 207 -10.64 -5.81 -2.23
C GLY A 207 -9.26 -5.72 -1.57
N ASN A 208 -8.60 -6.86 -1.37
CA ASN A 208 -7.16 -6.94 -1.06
C ASN A 208 -6.46 -7.67 -2.21
N VAL A 209 -5.75 -6.92 -3.06
CA VAL A 209 -5.00 -7.51 -4.18
C VAL A 209 -3.60 -7.87 -3.71
N HIS A 210 -3.34 -9.17 -3.64
CA HIS A 210 -2.04 -9.73 -3.25
C HIS A 210 -1.05 -9.87 -4.42
N PHE A 211 -1.53 -9.77 -5.66
CA PHE A 211 -0.74 -10.02 -6.85
C PHE A 211 -1.21 -9.17 -8.03
N CYS A 212 -0.27 -8.46 -8.67
CA CYS A 212 -0.45 -7.78 -9.94
C CYS A 212 0.59 -8.32 -10.91
N ARG A 213 0.15 -8.86 -12.05
CA ARG A 213 1.05 -9.48 -13.03
C ARG A 213 1.91 -8.45 -13.75
N ASP A 214 1.38 -7.26 -13.95
CA ASP A 214 2.01 -6.21 -14.73
C ASP A 214 1.60 -4.83 -14.21
N ILE A 215 2.16 -3.78 -14.81
CA ILE A 215 1.89 -2.40 -14.43
C ILE A 215 0.41 -2.00 -14.67
N CYS A 216 -0.27 -2.63 -15.62
CA CYS A 216 -1.67 -2.37 -15.90
C CYS A 216 -2.55 -2.95 -14.78
N ASP A 217 -2.27 -4.17 -14.33
CA ASP A 217 -2.93 -4.77 -13.17
C ASP A 217 -2.67 -3.97 -11.89
N PHE A 218 -1.43 -3.49 -11.69
CA PHE A 218 -1.08 -2.62 -10.58
C PHE A 218 -1.89 -1.32 -10.61
N THR A 219 -1.93 -0.65 -11.77
CA THR A 219 -2.68 0.60 -11.95
C THR A 219 -4.16 0.37 -11.67
N ARG A 220 -4.72 -0.73 -12.20
CA ARG A 220 -6.12 -1.11 -11.96
C ARG A 220 -6.39 -1.33 -10.47
N ALA A 221 -5.56 -2.12 -9.78
CA ALA A 221 -5.72 -2.37 -8.35
C ALA A 221 -5.62 -1.08 -7.52
N TRP A 222 -4.70 -0.20 -7.87
CA TRP A 222 -4.55 1.09 -7.21
C TRP A 222 -5.77 1.99 -7.41
N THR A 223 -6.27 2.10 -8.65
CA THR A 223 -7.48 2.87 -8.96
C THR A 223 -8.77 2.27 -8.42
N HIS A 224 -8.77 0.98 -8.06
CA HIS A 224 -9.91 0.31 -7.43
C HIS A 224 -9.87 0.34 -5.90
N LEU A 225 -8.91 1.07 -5.31
CA LEU A 225 -8.73 1.12 -3.86
C LEU A 225 -8.51 -0.28 -3.25
N SER A 226 -7.89 -1.20 -3.99
CA SER A 226 -7.69 -2.60 -3.56
C SER A 226 -6.23 -2.96 -3.27
N LEU A 227 -5.32 -2.00 -3.44
CA LEU A 227 -3.91 -2.13 -3.08
C LEU A 227 -3.67 -1.61 -1.65
N GLY A 228 -2.79 -2.28 -0.90
CA GLY A 228 -2.34 -1.84 0.42
C GLY A 228 -3.23 -2.30 1.57
N GLU A 229 -2.98 -1.77 2.77
CA GLU A 229 -3.71 -2.02 4.01
C GLU A 229 -4.60 -0.82 4.34
N PRO A 230 -5.87 -1.02 4.76
CA PRO A 230 -6.70 0.05 5.31
C PRO A 230 -6.06 0.66 6.55
N THR A 231 -6.05 1.99 6.60
CA THR A 231 -5.51 2.75 7.75
C THR A 231 -6.57 3.62 8.41
N TYR A 232 -7.50 4.10 7.59
CA TYR A 232 -8.62 4.91 8.02
C TYR A 232 -9.86 4.55 7.21
N ALA A 233 -11.01 4.48 7.87
CA ALA A 233 -12.30 4.30 7.23
C ALA A 233 -13.42 4.92 8.08
N TRP A 234 -14.26 5.75 7.49
CA TRP A 234 -15.49 6.30 8.10
C TRP A 234 -15.30 6.90 9.50
N ASP A 235 -14.35 7.83 9.63
CA ASP A 235 -14.00 8.52 10.88
C ASP A 235 -13.35 7.64 11.94
N GLN A 236 -12.94 6.43 11.56
CA GLN A 236 -12.21 5.53 12.43
C GLN A 236 -10.81 5.28 11.88
N VAL A 237 -9.82 5.47 12.74
CA VAL A 237 -8.45 5.03 12.51
C VAL A 237 -8.39 3.54 12.80
N VAL A 238 -8.21 2.72 11.76
CA VAL A 238 -8.18 1.25 11.85
C VAL A 238 -6.79 0.76 12.22
N ASN A 239 -5.76 1.47 11.77
CA ASN A 239 -4.36 1.12 12.01
C ASN A 239 -3.56 2.37 12.45
N PRO A 240 -3.56 2.70 13.76
CA PRO A 240 -3.10 4.00 14.26
C PRO A 240 -1.69 4.40 13.87
N ASP A 241 -0.71 3.52 14.05
CA ASP A 241 0.69 3.85 13.75
C ASP A 241 0.93 4.03 12.25
N VAL A 242 0.26 3.22 11.43
CA VAL A 242 0.37 3.30 9.97
C VAL A 242 -0.40 4.52 9.44
N ASP A 243 -1.55 4.85 10.02
CA ASP A 243 -2.30 6.07 9.69
C ASP A 243 -1.47 7.31 10.03
N ALA A 244 -0.94 7.40 11.25
CA ALA A 244 -0.08 8.50 11.67
C ALA A 244 1.16 8.63 10.76
N PHE A 245 1.76 7.50 10.36
CA PHE A 245 2.88 7.47 9.43
C PHE A 245 2.50 8.03 8.06
N SER A 246 1.38 7.57 7.50
CA SER A 246 0.90 8.05 6.20
C SER A 246 0.53 9.54 6.24
N VAL A 247 -0.13 10.03 7.30
CA VAL A 247 -0.49 11.44 7.48
C VAL A 247 0.78 12.30 7.60
N PHE A 248 1.78 11.84 8.33
CA PHE A 248 3.08 12.50 8.40
C PHE A 248 3.71 12.66 7.01
N ILE A 249 3.73 11.61 6.20
CA ILE A 249 4.23 11.66 4.83
C ILE A 249 3.41 12.64 3.97
N LEU A 250 2.08 12.56 4.02
CA LEU A 250 1.23 13.42 3.20
C LEU A 250 1.38 14.91 3.54
N ARG A 251 1.63 15.26 4.80
CA ARG A 251 1.85 16.65 5.21
C ARG A 251 3.21 17.20 4.80
N GLN A 252 4.25 16.38 4.91
CA GLN A 252 5.61 16.81 4.59
C GLN A 252 5.83 17.02 3.09
N TYR A 253 4.99 16.42 2.24
CA TYR A 253 5.24 16.32 0.80
C TYR A 253 4.20 17.02 -0.07
N GLY A 254 3.76 18.22 0.37
CA GLY A 254 3.10 19.21 -0.49
C GLY A 254 1.72 18.81 -0.97
N PHE A 255 1.07 17.87 -0.28
CA PHE A 255 -0.32 17.52 -0.54
C PHE A 255 -1.27 18.46 0.23
N ASP A 256 -1.01 19.76 0.17
CA ASP A 256 -1.73 20.80 0.92
C ASP A 256 -3.19 20.97 0.46
N HIS A 257 -3.51 20.42 -0.71
CA HIS A 257 -4.84 20.37 -1.30
C HIS A 257 -5.69 19.21 -0.79
N LEU A 258 -5.14 18.33 0.05
CA LEU A 258 -5.87 17.21 0.62
C LEU A 258 -6.88 17.67 1.69
N PRO A 259 -7.89 16.82 1.98
CA PRO A 259 -8.77 17.02 3.12
C PRO A 259 -7.98 17.28 4.41
N LYS A 260 -8.65 17.88 5.41
CA LYS A 260 -8.05 18.07 6.73
C LYS A 260 -7.63 16.71 7.31
N LEU A 261 -6.32 16.46 7.36
CA LEU A 261 -5.76 15.29 8.01
C LEU A 261 -5.58 15.57 9.52
N PRO A 262 -5.89 14.62 10.42
CA PRO A 262 -5.77 14.81 11.86
C PRO A 262 -4.36 15.24 12.29
N SER A 263 -4.27 16.11 13.29
CA SER A 263 -3.00 16.66 13.81
C SER A 263 -2.23 15.78 14.76
N ASP A 264 -2.68 14.56 15.03
CA ASP A 264 -2.03 13.69 16.00
C ASP A 264 -0.64 13.32 15.53
N ASN A 265 0.34 13.99 16.14
CA ASN A 265 1.69 14.03 15.65
C ASN A 265 2.54 12.97 16.37
N VAL A 266 2.24 11.69 16.14
CA VAL A 266 3.08 10.57 16.65
C VAL A 266 4.54 10.77 16.23
N PHE A 267 4.75 11.40 15.07
CA PHE A 267 6.06 11.73 14.52
C PHE A 267 6.54 13.15 14.84
N GLY A 268 5.76 13.98 15.55
CA GLY A 268 6.13 15.35 15.93
C GLY A 268 6.42 16.30 14.75
N ASP A 269 6.96 17.49 15.04
CA ASP A 269 7.33 18.49 14.01
C ASP A 269 8.63 18.12 13.26
N ARG A 270 8.86 16.82 13.05
CA ARG A 270 10.09 16.33 12.44
C ARG A 270 10.07 16.59 10.95
N GLU A 271 11.19 17.06 10.42
CA GLU A 271 11.43 17.00 8.99
C GLU A 271 11.68 15.54 8.61
N PHE A 272 11.11 15.12 7.47
CA PHE A 272 11.37 13.77 6.99
C PHE A 272 12.81 13.67 6.45
N GLU A 273 13.57 12.73 7.00
CA GLU A 273 14.91 12.36 6.53
C GLU A 273 14.87 10.92 5.98
N GLY A 274 14.78 10.76 4.65
CA GLY A 274 14.57 9.47 3.99
C GLY A 274 14.77 9.52 2.48
N THR A 275 15.10 8.38 1.85
CA THR A 275 14.92 8.23 0.41
C THR A 275 13.73 7.31 0.17
N LEU A 276 12.63 7.84 -0.37
CA LEU A 276 11.37 7.11 -0.52
C LEU A 276 10.59 7.66 -1.69
N ALA A 277 10.09 6.79 -2.58
CA ALA A 277 9.14 7.23 -3.59
C ALA A 277 7.72 7.15 -3.03
N VAL A 278 6.96 8.22 -3.11
CA VAL A 278 5.56 8.25 -2.65
C VAL A 278 4.67 8.43 -3.86
N PHE A 279 3.67 7.56 -3.99
CA PHE A 279 2.62 7.64 -5.00
C PHE A 279 1.29 7.81 -4.26
N LEU A 280 0.59 8.90 -4.54
CA LEU A 280 -0.73 9.18 -4.00
C LEU A 280 -1.76 9.17 -5.13
N MET A 281 -2.82 8.41 -4.91
CA MET A 281 -4.08 8.61 -5.62
C MET A 281 -5.07 9.20 -4.62
N HIS A 282 -5.61 10.37 -4.93
CA HIS A 282 -6.67 11.00 -4.18
C HIS A 282 -7.94 11.07 -5.01
N LEU A 283 -9.00 10.42 -4.53
CA LEU A 283 -10.34 10.44 -5.10
C LEU A 283 -11.23 11.35 -4.27
N ASP A 284 -11.64 12.48 -4.83
CA ASP A 284 -12.66 13.34 -4.22
C ASP A 284 -14.03 13.02 -4.83
N VAL A 285 -14.91 12.40 -4.06
CA VAL A 285 -16.22 11.92 -4.55
C VAL A 285 -17.25 13.04 -4.67
N GLU A 286 -16.96 14.24 -4.13
CA GLU A 286 -17.84 15.41 -4.20
C GLU A 286 -17.28 16.52 -5.11
N ARG A 287 -16.10 16.31 -5.71
CA ARG A 287 -15.55 17.24 -6.68
C ARG A 287 -16.38 17.20 -7.96
N ASP A 288 -17.25 18.19 -8.12
CA ASP A 288 -17.85 18.53 -9.40
C ASP A 288 -16.79 19.08 -10.35
N GLU A 289 -16.89 18.72 -11.64
CA GLU A 289 -15.99 19.19 -12.71
C GLU A 289 -16.13 20.71 -12.91
#